data_AF-K1YCB9-F1
#
_entry.id   AF-K1YCB9-F1
#
_cell.length_a   1.000
_cell.length_b   1.000
_cell.length_c   1.000
_cell.angle_alpha   90.00
_cell.angle_beta   90.00
_cell.angle_gamma   90.00
#
_symmetry.space_group_name_H-M   'P 1'
#
loop_
_entity.id
_entity.type
_entity.pdbx_description
1 polymer ?
#
loop_
_entity_poly.entity_id
_entity_poly.type
_entity_poly.pdbx_seq_one_letter_code
_entity_poly.pdbx_strand_id
1 'polypeptide(L)' 'MGIKQLNRTVPNKNSRGIRLGYFVQIRNILDEEMELIWNGSKTPQQAMDDATKRGNDKLREFEQTNK' A
#
# COMPACT_ATOMS: atom_id res chain seq x y z
N MET A 1 -5.80 -27.10 -2.58
CA MET A 1 -6.28 -26.89 -3.97
C MET A 1 -5.97 -25.49 -4.55
N GLY A 2 -5.44 -24.50 -3.81
CA GLY A 2 -5.18 -23.15 -4.35
C GLY A 2 -3.84 -22.91 -5.07
N ILE A 3 -2.77 -23.62 -4.71
CA ILE A 3 -1.41 -23.32 -5.23
C ILE A 3 -1.26 -23.63 -6.74
N LYS A 4 -1.93 -24.68 -7.25
CA LYS A 4 -1.92 -25.01 -8.69
C LYS A 4 -2.61 -23.94 -9.56
N GLN A 5 -3.58 -23.20 -9.01
CA GLN A 5 -4.24 -22.09 -9.72
C GLN A 5 -3.33 -20.85 -9.84
N LEU A 6 -2.55 -20.56 -8.80
CA LEU A 6 -1.59 -19.44 -8.79
C LEU A 6 -0.44 -19.63 -9.78
N ASN A 7 -0.06 -20.88 -10.06
CA ASN A 7 1.00 -21.25 -11.01
C ASN A 7 0.47 -21.77 -12.36
N ARG A 8 -0.81 -21.54 -12.67
CA ARG A 8 -1.45 -22.08 -13.89
C ARG A 8 -0.81 -21.60 -15.19
N THR A 9 -0.16 -20.44 -15.16
CA THR A 9 0.53 -19.82 -16.29
C THR A 9 1.85 -19.20 -15.82
N VAL A 10 2.89 -19.25 -16.66
CA VAL A 10 4.15 -18.56 -16.38
C VAL A 10 3.85 -17.06 -16.21
N PRO A 11 4.23 -16.43 -15.09
CA PRO A 11 3.96 -15.03 -14.86
C PRO A 11 4.59 -14.14 -15.93
N ASN A 12 3.77 -13.42 -16.69
CA ASN A 12 4.23 -12.34 -17.58
C ASN A 12 4.30 -11.03 -16.80
N LYS A 13 4.76 -9.94 -17.43
CA LYS A 13 4.92 -8.63 -16.76
C LYS A 13 3.65 -8.17 -16.03
N ASN A 14 2.46 -8.51 -16.55
CA ASN A 14 1.16 -8.10 -16.02
C ASN A 14 0.59 -9.08 -14.99
N SER A 15 1.12 -10.30 -14.89
CA SER A 15 0.67 -11.31 -13.91
C SER A 15 1.69 -11.58 -12.80
N ARG A 16 2.84 -10.91 -12.81
CA ARG A 16 3.74 -10.88 -11.65
C ARG A 16 3.17 -9.96 -10.57
N GLY A 17 2.94 -10.50 -9.39
CA GLY A 17 2.54 -9.71 -8.22
C GLY A 17 3.63 -8.71 -7.83
N ILE A 18 3.23 -7.49 -7.46
CA ILE A 18 4.12 -6.47 -6.91
C ILE A 18 4.12 -6.66 -5.38
N ARG A 19 5.30 -6.83 -4.79
CA ARG A 19 5.46 -6.80 -3.33
C ARG A 19 5.87 -5.39 -2.92
N LEU A 20 4.99 -4.70 -2.21
CA LEU A 20 5.30 -3.43 -1.59
C LEU A 20 5.83 -3.70 -0.19
N GLY A 21 7.05 -3.24 0.07
CA GLY A 21 7.60 -3.23 1.42
C GLY A 21 6.75 -2.39 2.36
N TYR A 22 6.63 -2.82 3.61
CA TYR A 22 5.79 -2.16 4.63
C TYR A 22 4.32 -1.94 4.25
N PHE A 23 3.76 -2.79 3.39
CA PHE A 23 2.37 -2.64 2.94
C PHE A 23 1.33 -2.65 4.07
N VAL A 24 1.56 -3.40 5.15
CA VAL A 24 0.65 -3.41 6.31
C VAL A 24 0.66 -2.05 7.00
N GLN A 25 1.83 -1.44 7.18
CA GLN A 25 1.97 -0.10 7.76
C GLN A 25 1.32 0.97 6.88
N ILE A 26 1.47 0.86 5.56
CA ILE A 26 0.83 1.76 4.59
C ILE A 26 -0.70 1.65 4.67
N ARG A 27 -1.25 0.45 4.88
CA ARG A 27 -2.69 0.27 5.09
C ARG A 27 -3.17 0.93 6.39
N ASN A 28 -2.44 0.78 7.49
CA ASN A 28 -2.80 1.46 8.74
C ASN A 28 -2.83 2.99 8.57
N ILE A 29 -1.85 3.55 7.85
CA ILE A 29 -1.83 4.98 7.49
C ILE A 29 -3.10 5.36 6.72
N LEU A 30 -3.50 4.55 5.73
CA LEU A 30 -4.71 4.79 4.96
C LEU A 30 -5.96 4.77 5.84
N ASP A 31 -6.06 3.79 6.74
CA ASP A 31 -7.20 3.66 7.66
C ASP A 31 -7.30 4.87 8.60
N GLU A 32 -6.17 5.32 9.17
CA GLU A 32 -6.11 6.53 10.00
C GLU A 32 -6.59 7.79 9.23
N GLU A 33 -6.15 7.96 7.99
CA GLU A 33 -6.58 9.11 7.18
C GLU A 33 -8.06 9.02 6.79
N MET A 34 -8.58 7.79 6.57
CA MET A 34 -10.00 7.56 6.35
C MET A 34 -10.84 7.89 7.60
N GLU A 35 -10.38 7.52 8.79
CA GLU A 35 -11.05 7.91 10.04
C GLU A 35 -11.16 9.43 10.20
N LEU A 36 -10.13 10.17 9.79
CA LEU A 36 -10.13 11.65 9.79
C LEU A 36 -11.11 12.25 8.78
N ILE A 37 -11.42 11.55 7.68
CA ILE A 37 -12.51 11.94 6.79
C ILE A 37 -13.85 11.71 7.48
N TRP A 38 -14.05 10.51 8.07
CA TRP A 38 -15.34 10.13 8.66
C TRP A 38 -15.71 10.96 9.88
N ASN A 39 -14.72 11.41 10.66
CA ASN A 39 -14.95 12.30 11.80
C ASN A 39 -15.03 13.80 11.41
N GLY A 40 -14.88 14.12 10.13
CA GLY A 40 -14.98 15.49 9.59
C GLY A 40 -13.75 16.37 9.84
N SER A 41 -12.63 15.83 10.36
CA SER A 41 -11.41 16.60 10.61
C SER A 41 -10.63 16.95 9.34
N LYS A 42 -10.76 16.15 8.28
CA LYS A 42 -10.10 16.38 6.99
C LYS A 42 -11.06 16.24 5.82
N THR A 43 -10.80 16.98 4.75
CA THR A 43 -11.46 16.73 3.46
C THR A 43 -10.90 15.44 2.82
N PRO A 44 -11.69 14.75 1.97
CA PRO A 44 -11.21 13.55 1.27
C PRO A 44 -9.92 13.78 0.49
N GLN A 45 -9.77 14.94 -0.16
CA GLN A 45 -8.56 15.26 -0.91
C GLN A 45 -7.34 15.38 0.01
N GLN A 46 -7.44 16.14 1.09
CA GLN A 46 -6.33 16.32 2.04
C GLN A 46 -5.89 15.00 2.67
N ALA A 47 -6.85 14.17 3.10
CA ALA A 47 -6.56 12.87 3.68
C ALA A 47 -5.86 11.92 2.70
N MET A 48 -6.26 11.91 1.42
CA MET A 48 -5.61 11.08 0.39
C MET A 48 -4.21 11.59 0.02
N ASP A 49 -4.01 12.91 -0.01
CA ASP A 49 -2.70 13.52 -0.25
C ASP A 49 -1.73 13.18 0.90
N ASP A 50 -2.20 13.28 2.15
CA ASP A 50 -1.43 12.92 3.34
C ASP A 50 -1.13 11.42 3.41
N ALA A 51 -2.12 10.57 3.11
CA ALA A 51 -1.93 9.12 3.02
C ALA A 51 -0.85 8.76 1.98
N THR A 52 -0.90 9.41 0.81
CA THR A 52 0.09 9.20 -0.26
C THR A 52 1.49 9.62 0.18
N LYS A 53 1.62 10.80 0.81
CA LYS A 53 2.89 11.29 1.32
C LYS A 53 3.49 10.33 2.36
N ARG A 54 2.72 10.00 3.41
CA ARG A 54 3.13 9.11 4.50
C ARG A 54 3.44 7.69 3.99
N GLY A 55 2.67 7.20 3.02
CA GLY A 55 2.91 5.90 2.39
C GLY A 55 4.20 5.85 1.58
N ASN A 56 4.50 6.91 0.81
CA ASN A 56 5.75 7.02 0.06
C ASN A 56 6.98 7.06 0.97
N ASP A 57 6.89 7.73 2.11
CA ASP A 57 7.98 7.74 3.10
C ASP A 57 8.30 6.32 3.59
N LYS A 58 7.28 5.48 3.81
CA LYS A 58 7.48 4.06 4.18
C LYS A 58 8.09 3.22 3.06
N LEU A 59 7.73 3.47 1.80
CA LEU A 59 8.36 2.81 0.66
C LEU A 59 9.84 3.18 0.54
N ARG A 60 10.20 4.45 0.79
CA ARG A 60 11.59 4.92 0.80
C ARG A 60 12.40 4.36 1.96
N GLU A 61 11.79 4.28 3.15
CA GLU A 61 12.40 3.65 4.31
C GLU A 61 12.73 2.18 4.01
N PHE A 62 11.77 1.44 3.44
CA PHE A 62 11.98 0.06 3.02
C PHE A 62 13.10 -0.07 1.97
N GLU A 63 13.12 0.80 0.96
CA GLU A 63 14.20 0.84 -0.05
C GLU A 63 15.58 1.01 0.59
N GLN A 64 15.69 1.83 1.64
CA GLN A 64 16.95 2.06 2.36
C GLN A 64 17.34 0.87 3.25
N THR A 65 16.38 0.25 3.95
CA THR A 65 16.64 -0.89 4.86
C THR A 65 16.99 -2.18 4.10
N ASN A 66 16.58 -2.32 2.84
CA ASN A 66 16.81 -3.52 2.01
C ASN A 66 17.94 -3.34 0.98
N LYS A 67 18.83 -2.37 1.19
CA LYS A 67 20.09 -2.26 0.44
C LYS A 67 21.12 -3.28 0.89
#